data_AF-A4CA62-F1
#
_entry.id   AF-A4CA62-F1
#
_cell.length_a   1.000
_cell.length_b   1.000
_cell.length_c   1.000
_cell.angle_alpha   90.00
_cell.angle_beta   90.00
_cell.angle_gamma   90.00
#
_symmetry.space_group_name_H-M   'P 1'
#
loop_
_entity.id
_entity.type
_entity.pdbx_description
1 polymer ?
#
loop_
_entity_poly.entity_id
_entity_poly.type
_entity_poly.pdbx_seq_one_letter_code
_entity_poly.pdbx_strand_id
1 'polypeptide(L)'
;MPVNLIQNGPIPNIFQGSPNSLNKERKEAVYNVIGRLEYHQIFQNAAGTLVINDLMRVDMQGTFMQAGQRFHNIQVQVNGVAGKSTVAHANVSESTMTDDPINQTGVRNRVSSALNQSFDSGHSYSVTGTAP
;
A
#
# COMPACT_ATOMS: atom_id res chain seq x y z
N MET A 1 -20.99 -0.86 4.94
CA MET A 1 -20.28 0.19 5.73
C MET A 1 -19.14 0.70 4.89
N PRO A 2 -18.92 2.02 4.73
CA PRO A 2 -17.92 2.54 3.79
C PRO A 2 -16.50 2.02 4.10
N VAL A 3 -15.65 2.00 3.07
CA VAL A 3 -14.23 1.63 3.20
C VAL A 3 -13.48 2.70 3.99
N ASN A 4 -12.94 2.32 5.14
CA ASN A 4 -12.29 3.19 6.11
C ASN A 4 -10.77 3.12 6.02
N LEU A 5 -10.11 4.22 6.40
CA LEU A 5 -8.67 4.30 6.59
C LEU A 5 -8.39 4.51 8.06
N ILE A 6 -7.55 3.65 8.63
CA ILE A 6 -7.14 3.72 10.03
C ILE A 6 -5.62 3.92 10.02
N GLN A 7 -5.15 5.02 10.59
CA GLN A 7 -3.72 5.22 10.80
C GLN A 7 -3.25 4.30 11.94
N ASN A 8 -2.15 3.62 11.72
CA ASN A 8 -1.47 2.76 12.70
C ASN A 8 -0.13 3.38 13.12
N GLY A 9 0.74 2.57 13.72
CA GLY A 9 2.09 2.97 14.10
C GLY A 9 3.03 3.25 12.92
N PRO A 10 4.31 3.55 13.19
CA PRO A 10 5.32 3.85 12.17
C PRO A 10 5.45 2.76 11.09
N ILE A 11 5.91 3.15 9.90
CA ILE A 11 6.22 2.19 8.84
C ILE A 11 7.31 1.21 9.30
N PRO A 12 7.09 -0.12 9.20
CA PRO A 12 8.13 -1.10 9.47
C PRO A 12 9.25 -1.00 8.43
N ASN A 13 10.51 -1.15 8.86
CA ASN A 13 11.69 -1.10 7.97
C ASN A 13 11.75 0.14 7.08
N ILE A 14 11.34 1.30 7.63
CA ILE A 14 11.30 2.56 6.88
C ILE A 14 12.67 2.93 6.28
N PHE A 15 12.68 3.30 5.01
CA PHE A 15 13.84 3.86 4.33
C PHE A 15 14.31 5.12 5.05
N GLN A 16 15.60 5.21 5.34
CA GLN A 16 16.13 6.21 6.25
C GLN A 16 15.79 7.64 5.77
N GLY A 17 15.14 8.39 6.65
CA GLY A 17 14.73 9.77 6.41
C GLY A 17 13.51 9.94 5.50
N SER A 18 12.85 8.87 5.05
CA SER A 18 11.62 8.96 4.26
C SER A 18 10.50 9.68 5.05
N PRO A 19 9.68 10.52 4.40
CA PRO A 19 9.77 10.95 2.99
C PRO A 19 10.76 12.11 2.76
N ASN A 20 11.29 12.74 3.81
CA ASN A 20 12.05 13.98 3.73
C ASN A 20 13.44 13.85 3.06
N SER A 21 14.06 12.68 3.11
CA SER A 21 15.35 12.40 2.47
C SER A 21 15.24 12.16 0.96
N LEU A 22 14.03 11.95 0.44
CA LEU A 22 13.82 11.72 -0.99
C LEU A 22 13.80 13.05 -1.75
N ASN A 23 14.54 13.10 -2.86
CA ASN A 23 14.45 14.21 -3.80
C ASN A 23 13.08 14.24 -4.50
N LYS A 24 12.78 15.33 -5.21
CA LYS A 24 11.49 15.53 -5.90
C LYS A 24 11.16 14.36 -6.85
N GLU A 25 12.12 13.94 -7.65
CA GLU A 25 11.97 12.84 -8.61
C GLU A 25 11.56 11.52 -7.93
N ARG A 26 12.22 11.15 -6.83
CA ARG A 26 11.88 9.94 -6.06
C ARG A 26 10.50 10.05 -5.41
N LYS A 27 10.11 11.23 -4.93
CA LYS A 27 8.75 11.46 -4.41
C LYS A 27 7.70 11.26 -5.50
N GLU A 28 7.91 11.85 -6.68
CA GLU A 28 7.03 11.66 -7.84
C GLU A 28 6.98 10.20 -8.30
N ALA A 29 8.11 9.49 -8.24
CA ALA A 29 8.17 8.07 -8.57
C ALA A 29 7.31 7.23 -7.63
N VAL A 30 7.25 7.55 -6.33
CA VAL A 30 6.38 6.87 -5.35
C VAL A 30 4.91 7.02 -5.73
N TYR A 31 4.44 8.26 -5.94
CA TYR A 31 3.04 8.50 -6.32
C TYR A 31 2.69 7.84 -7.66
N ASN A 32 3.63 7.80 -8.61
CA ASN A 32 3.44 7.13 -9.90
C ASN A 32 3.26 5.61 -9.76
N VAL A 33 4.10 4.92 -8.98
CA VAL A 33 3.93 3.46 -8.80
C VAL A 33 2.67 3.12 -8.02
N ILE A 34 2.29 3.94 -7.03
CA ILE A 34 1.00 3.79 -6.32
C ILE A 34 -0.18 3.99 -7.28
N GLY A 35 -0.09 4.98 -8.17
CA GLY A 35 -1.12 5.28 -9.16
C GLY A 35 -1.36 4.16 -10.17
N ARG A 36 -0.34 3.34 -10.44
CA ARG A 36 -0.40 2.20 -11.36
C ARG A 36 -0.94 0.91 -10.73
N LEU A 37 -1.23 0.91 -9.43
CA LEU A 37 -1.79 -0.26 -8.75
C LEU A 37 -3.22 -0.54 -9.24
N GLU A 38 -3.46 -1.77 -9.69
CA GLU A 38 -4.75 -2.26 -10.17
C GLU A 38 -5.47 -3.06 -9.08
N TYR A 39 -6.81 -3.10 -9.15
CA TYR A 39 -7.64 -3.72 -8.12
C TYR A 39 -7.30 -5.21 -7.88
N HIS A 40 -7.15 -6.00 -8.94
CA HIS A 40 -6.85 -7.44 -8.83
C HIS A 40 -5.49 -7.73 -8.17
N GLN A 41 -4.56 -6.78 -8.21
CA GLN A 41 -3.24 -6.92 -7.62
C GLN A 41 -3.27 -6.79 -6.09
N ILE A 42 -4.23 -6.03 -5.55
CA ILE A 42 -4.36 -5.74 -4.11
C ILE A 42 -4.63 -7.01 -3.31
N PHE A 43 -5.40 -7.94 -3.89
CA PHE A 43 -5.86 -9.16 -3.21
C PHE A 43 -5.09 -10.41 -3.65
N GLN A 44 -3.87 -10.25 -4.17
CA GLN A 44 -3.01 -11.40 -4.44
C GLN A 44 -2.57 -12.05 -3.12
N ASN A 45 -2.66 -13.38 -3.08
CA ASN A 45 -2.27 -14.19 -1.91
C ASN A 45 -0.77 -14.55 -1.89
N ALA A 46 -0.05 -14.23 -2.96
CA ALA A 46 1.37 -14.52 -3.09
C ALA A 46 2.21 -13.26 -2.89
N ALA A 47 3.35 -13.41 -2.21
CA ALA A 47 4.34 -12.34 -2.14
C ALA A 47 4.98 -12.11 -3.51
N GLY A 48 5.27 -10.85 -3.83
CA GLY A 48 5.87 -10.48 -5.11
C GLY A 48 5.67 -9.01 -5.45
N THR A 49 6.32 -8.59 -6.53
CA THR A 49 6.21 -7.22 -7.04
C THR A 49 4.95 -7.08 -7.88
N LEU A 50 4.08 -6.15 -7.48
CA LEU A 50 2.83 -5.82 -8.17
C LEU A 50 3.07 -4.79 -9.28
N VAL A 51 3.86 -3.76 -8.98
CA VAL A 51 4.16 -2.64 -9.88
C VAL A 51 5.61 -2.23 -9.70
N ILE A 52 6.30 -1.89 -10.79
CA ILE A 52 7.69 -1.40 -10.74
C ILE A 52 7.92 -0.27 -11.75
N ASN A 53 8.76 0.69 -11.38
CA ASN A 53 9.45 1.61 -12.28
C ASN A 53 10.96 1.60 -11.97
N ASP A 54 11.74 2.52 -12.53
CA ASP A 54 13.20 2.52 -12.34
C ASP A 54 13.63 2.76 -10.88
N LEU A 55 12.86 3.53 -10.11
CA LEU A 55 13.25 4.00 -8.78
C LEU A 55 12.56 3.29 -7.62
N MET A 56 11.32 2.85 -7.84
CA MET A 56 10.38 2.37 -6.83
C MET A 56 9.62 1.14 -7.32
N ARG A 57 9.12 0.37 -6.38
CA ARG A 57 8.20 -0.74 -6.64
C ARG A 57 7.13 -0.83 -5.56
N VAL A 58 5.98 -1.38 -5.91
CA VAL A 58 4.93 -1.81 -4.99
C VAL A 58 5.02 -3.32 -4.87
N ASP A 59 5.21 -3.82 -3.67
CA ASP A 59 5.33 -5.24 -3.37
C ASP A 59 4.18 -5.69 -2.45
N MET A 60 3.63 -6.87 -2.75
CA MET A 60 2.89 -7.69 -1.81
C MET A 60 3.89 -8.44 -0.93
N GLN A 61 3.87 -8.20 0.38
CA GLN A 61 4.73 -8.90 1.35
C GLN A 61 4.08 -10.17 1.92
N GLY A 62 2.86 -10.47 1.47
CA GLY A 62 2.08 -11.64 1.88
C GLY A 62 0.82 -11.24 2.64
N THR A 63 0.16 -12.25 3.20
CA THR A 63 -1.10 -12.09 3.92
C THR A 63 -0.97 -12.53 5.37
N PHE A 64 -1.74 -11.91 6.26
CA PHE A 64 -1.79 -12.29 7.68
C PHE A 64 -3.22 -12.23 8.22
N MET A 65 -3.46 -12.91 9.33
CA MET A 65 -4.76 -12.89 10.01
C MET A 65 -4.73 -11.92 11.19
N GLN A 66 -5.74 -11.06 11.29
CA GLN A 66 -5.96 -10.18 12.43
C GLN A 66 -7.46 -10.13 12.76
N ALA A 67 -7.81 -10.42 14.02
CA ALA A 67 -9.20 -10.47 14.49
C ALA A 67 -10.14 -11.34 13.60
N GLY A 68 -9.62 -12.45 13.06
CA GLY A 68 -10.39 -13.35 12.19
C GLY A 68 -10.55 -12.89 10.73
N GLN A 69 -9.97 -11.74 10.37
CA GLN A 69 -9.96 -11.23 9.00
C GLN A 69 -8.58 -11.35 8.38
N ARG A 70 -8.52 -11.68 7.08
CA ARG A 70 -7.27 -11.68 6.32
C ARG A 70 -6.94 -10.27 5.86
N PHE A 71 -5.68 -9.90 6.02
CA PHE A 71 -5.10 -8.66 5.53
C PHE A 71 -3.98 -8.94 4.54
N HIS A 72 -3.92 -8.12 3.50
CA HIS A 72 -2.84 -8.09 2.52
C HIS A 72 -1.84 -6.97 2.90
N ASN A 73 -0.56 -7.32 3.04
CA ASN A 73 0.49 -6.37 3.36
C ASN A 73 1.10 -5.81 2.08
N ILE A 74 0.83 -4.55 1.78
CA ILE A 74 1.32 -3.85 0.59
C ILE A 74 2.33 -2.80 1.01
N GLN A 75 3.50 -2.82 0.36
CA GLN A 75 4.61 -1.92 0.65
C GLN A 75 5.10 -1.25 -0.62
N VAL A 76 5.37 0.05 -0.54
CA VAL A 76 6.15 0.75 -1.56
C VAL A 76 7.59 0.77 -1.10
N GLN A 77 8.50 0.37 -1.99
CA GLN A 77 9.91 0.18 -1.66
C GLN A 77 10.82 0.82 -2.69
N VAL A 78 11.99 1.28 -2.22
CA VAL A 78 13.07 1.80 -3.08
C VAL A 78 13.78 0.64 -3.79
N ASN A 79 14.00 0.77 -5.09
CA ASN A 79 14.74 -0.22 -5.87
C ASN A 79 16.24 -0.19 -5.58
N GLY A 80 16.88 -1.37 -5.65
CA GLY A 80 18.32 -1.54 -5.41
C GLY A 80 18.75 -1.37 -3.95
N VAL A 81 17.84 -1.13 -3.01
CA VAL A 81 18.14 -1.02 -1.58
C VAL A 81 17.81 -2.34 -0.90
N ALA A 82 18.82 -2.96 -0.28
CA ALA A 82 18.65 -4.11 0.59
C ALA A 82 18.29 -3.68 2.02
N GLY A 83 17.38 -4.40 2.68
CA GLY A 83 16.98 -4.13 4.06
C GLY A 83 15.90 -3.06 4.18
N LYS A 84 16.21 -1.93 4.82
CA LYS A 84 15.24 -0.85 5.11
C LYS A 84 14.91 -0.05 3.84
N SER A 85 14.05 -0.58 2.98
CA SER A 85 13.65 0.01 1.70
C SER A 85 12.24 0.58 1.67
N THR A 86 11.43 0.37 2.72
CA THR A 86 10.00 0.71 2.70
C THR A 86 9.76 2.21 2.87
N VAL A 87 9.02 2.82 1.96
CA VAL A 87 8.67 4.25 2.01
C VAL A 87 7.18 4.48 2.30
N ALA A 88 6.32 3.50 2.01
CA ALA A 88 4.90 3.51 2.34
C ALA A 88 4.42 2.09 2.66
N HIS A 89 3.41 1.97 3.53
CA HIS A 89 2.90 0.70 3.99
C HIS A 89 1.38 0.76 4.25
N ALA A 90 0.65 -0.19 3.67
CA ALA A 90 -0.77 -0.39 3.94
C ALA A 90 -1.14 -1.86 4.15
N ASN A 91 -2.00 -2.12 5.12
CA ASN A 91 -2.66 -3.40 5.32
C ASN A 91 -4.09 -3.33 4.79
N VAL A 92 -4.47 -4.18 3.84
CA VAL A 92 -5.79 -4.14 3.21
C VAL A 92 -6.60 -5.37 3.62
N SER A 93 -7.74 -5.17 4.28
CA SER A 93 -8.64 -6.25 4.67
C SER A 93 -9.35 -6.85 3.46
N GLU A 94 -9.41 -8.18 3.37
CA GLU A 94 -10.26 -8.89 2.39
C GLU A 94 -11.75 -8.53 2.51
N SER A 95 -12.19 -8.01 3.67
CA SER A 95 -13.57 -7.53 3.83
C SER A 95 -13.95 -6.39 2.88
N THR A 96 -12.94 -5.71 2.30
CA THR A 96 -13.11 -4.64 1.31
C THR A 96 -13.23 -5.17 -0.12
N MET A 97 -13.02 -6.47 -0.34
CA MET A 97 -13.14 -7.11 -1.65
C MET A 97 -14.60 -7.07 -2.14
N THR A 98 -14.79 -6.96 -3.45
CA THR A 98 -16.09 -6.83 -4.11
C THR A 98 -16.00 -7.23 -5.58
N ASP A 99 -17.09 -7.79 -6.10
CA ASP A 99 -17.24 -8.16 -7.50
C ASP A 99 -17.85 -7.04 -8.35
N ASP A 100 -18.35 -5.95 -7.73
CA ASP A 100 -18.91 -4.79 -8.46
C ASP A 100 -17.78 -3.88 -9.00
N PRO A 101 -17.61 -3.75 -10.33
CA PRO A 101 -16.54 -2.94 -10.94
C PRO A 101 -16.51 -1.47 -10.50
N ILE A 102 -17.66 -0.87 -10.21
CA ILE A 102 -17.75 0.52 -9.72
C ILE A 102 -17.12 0.61 -8.34
N ASN A 103 -17.46 -0.34 -7.47
CA ASN A 103 -16.94 -0.38 -6.11
C ASN A 103 -15.47 -0.83 -6.06
N GLN A 104 -15.02 -1.68 -6.99
CA GLN A 104 -13.60 -2.02 -7.16
C GLN A 104 -12.74 -0.77 -7.38
N THR A 105 -13.22 0.16 -8.20
CA THR A 105 -12.54 1.45 -8.43
C THR A 105 -12.44 2.26 -7.13
N GLY A 106 -13.52 2.30 -6.34
CA GLY A 106 -13.55 2.96 -5.04
C GLY A 106 -12.56 2.36 -4.03
N VAL A 107 -12.52 1.04 -3.93
CA VAL A 107 -11.58 0.32 -3.05
C VAL A 107 -10.14 0.58 -3.47
N ARG A 108 -9.83 0.45 -4.77
CA ARG A 108 -8.49 0.73 -5.31
C ARG A 108 -8.06 2.17 -5.02
N ASN A 109 -8.93 3.16 -5.22
CA ASN A 109 -8.64 4.56 -4.89
C ASN A 109 -8.37 4.75 -3.40
N ARG A 110 -9.08 4.01 -2.54
CA ARG A 110 -8.89 4.07 -1.08
C ARG A 110 -7.55 3.47 -0.66
N VAL A 111 -7.15 2.36 -1.28
CA VAL A 111 -5.80 1.76 -1.07
C VAL A 111 -4.70 2.70 -1.55
N SER A 112 -4.82 3.29 -2.75
CA SER A 112 -3.87 4.30 -3.22
C SER A 112 -3.78 5.50 -2.26
N SER A 113 -4.92 5.96 -1.73
CA SER A 113 -4.93 7.04 -0.73
C SER A 113 -4.24 6.64 0.57
N ALA A 114 -4.43 5.40 1.04
CA ALA A 114 -3.74 4.87 2.23
C ALA A 114 -2.22 4.88 2.05
N LEU A 115 -1.72 4.42 0.89
CA LEU A 115 -0.29 4.40 0.59
C LEU A 115 0.29 5.82 0.45
N ASN A 116 -0.45 6.75 -0.18
CA ASN A 116 -0.02 8.15 -0.26
C ASN A 116 0.05 8.81 1.12
N GLN A 117 -0.98 8.64 1.96
CA GLN A 117 -0.98 9.15 3.34
C GLN A 117 0.12 8.49 4.18
N SER A 118 0.38 7.20 3.96
CA SER A 118 1.48 6.48 4.61
C SER A 118 2.83 7.09 4.25
N PHE A 119 3.07 7.34 2.96
CA PHE A 119 4.28 7.98 2.49
C PHE A 119 4.48 9.37 3.12
N ASP A 120 3.44 10.20 3.12
CA ASP A 120 3.51 11.58 3.60
C ASP A 120 3.73 11.67 5.11
N SER A 121 3.13 10.75 5.88
CA SER A 121 3.16 10.77 7.35
C SER A 121 4.24 9.88 7.98
N GLY A 122 4.83 8.95 7.23
CA GLY A 122 5.73 7.93 7.77
C GLY A 122 5.04 6.86 8.63
N HIS A 123 3.71 6.79 8.62
CA HIS A 123 2.91 5.82 9.40
C HIS A 123 2.28 4.78 8.49
N SER A 124 2.05 3.59 9.04
CA SER A 124 1.30 2.52 8.37
C SER A 124 -0.20 2.82 8.39
N TYR A 125 -0.94 2.41 7.36
CA TYR A 125 -2.41 2.52 7.35
C TYR A 125 -3.08 1.17 7.19
N SER A 126 -4.29 1.01 7.73
CA SER A 126 -5.17 -0.14 7.48
C SER A 126 -6.39 0.30 6.70
N VAL A 127 -6.72 -0.45 5.66
CA VAL A 127 -7.91 -0.28 4.83
C VAL A 127 -8.92 -1.36 5.21
N THR A 128 -10.04 -0.96 5.81
CA THR A 128 -11.04 -1.87 6.38
C THR A 128 -12.46 -1.44 6.00
N GLY A 129 -13.47 -2.19 6.45
CA GLY A 129 -14.87 -1.96 6.08
C GLY A 129 -15.28 -2.81 4.88
N THR A 130 -16.37 -2.43 4.23
CA THR A 130 -16.95 -3.20 3.12
C THR A 130 -17.21 -2.26 1.95
N ALA A 131 -16.95 -2.71 0.74
CA ALA A 131 -17.47 -1.99 -0.42
C ALA A 131 -19.00 -1.87 -0.31
N PRO A 132 -19.61 -0.75 -0.76
CA PRO A 132 -21.07 -0.62 -0.82
C PRO A 132 -21.74 -1.75 -1.61
#